data_AF-A0A1H7BRV9-F1
#
_entry.id   AF-A0A1H7BRV9-F1
#
_cell.length_a   1.000
_cell.length_b   1.000
_cell.length_c   1.000
_cell.angle_alpha   90.00
_cell.angle_beta   90.00
_cell.angle_gamma   90.00
#
_symmetry.space_group_name_H-M   'P 1'
#
loop_
_entity.id
_entity.type
_entity.pdbx_description
1 polymer ?
#
loop_
_entity_poly.entity_id
_entity_poly.type
_entity_poly.pdbx_seq_one_letter_code
_entity_poly.pdbx_strand_id
1 'polypeptide(L)'
;MPSDPPFRLIAAALRLGDNVTELTESVDALNGLQDRLERLERNSAEILGRALGDKAARANSLLLTNRHKLNRLQNAMAQAQKGCESAREAVESEAALFQEILGRQARRTAAADLDDSLRQMTLIAFRRCMEGLIEQCLERGTGDPPETDFVLPEESHGYIPFGLENFLDTLFRLDDLLTGDPDFASETDRYRPLSFLEVGCGPGKNLLMAQLSGILNCDRYAGFDLNEQQVQRGRDGLGLTDELFVADALEVDYGPYDLIFSYRPIRTPDLQQQLEARIVETMTPGAYLVAPLDEGLAGQRLMRRIAGTRFVWKRRAAPVQPEAEEPDSG
;
A
#
# COMPACT_ATOMS: atom_id res chain seq x y z
N MET A 1 -19.85 18.29 13.01
CA MET A 1 -19.37 17.04 13.62
C MET A 1 -18.66 16.22 12.54
N PRO A 2 -17.41 15.80 12.73
CA PRO A 2 -16.75 14.95 11.76
C PRO A 2 -17.47 13.60 11.80
N SER A 3 -18.20 13.28 10.73
CA SER A 3 -19.00 12.07 10.64
C SER A 3 -18.07 10.85 10.68
N ASP A 4 -18.02 10.19 11.83
CA ASP A 4 -17.19 9.00 12.02
C ASP A 4 -17.59 7.91 11.00
N PRO A 5 -16.63 7.19 10.40
CA PRO A 5 -16.88 6.14 9.41
C PRO A 5 -17.94 5.10 9.83
N PRO A 6 -17.96 4.58 11.08
CA PRO A 6 -18.95 3.58 11.47
C PRO A 6 -20.39 4.12 11.45
N PHE A 7 -20.60 5.40 11.76
CA PHE A 7 -21.94 5.99 11.70
C PHE A 7 -22.47 6.12 10.27
N ARG A 8 -21.59 6.34 9.28
CA ARG A 8 -22.00 6.39 7.86
C ARG A 8 -22.44 5.03 7.34
N LEU A 9 -21.74 3.95 7.74
CA LEU A 9 -22.11 2.59 7.35
C LEU A 9 -23.45 2.17 7.96
N ILE A 10 -23.66 2.45 9.25
CA ILE A 10 -24.94 2.19 9.93
C ILE A 10 -26.07 2.99 9.28
N ALA A 11 -25.86 4.28 8.99
CA ALA A 11 -26.87 5.10 8.35
C ALA A 11 -27.23 4.61 6.93
N ALA A 12 -26.26 4.14 6.14
CA ALA A 12 -26.52 3.57 4.82
C ALA A 12 -27.26 2.22 4.92
N ALA A 13 -26.91 1.37 5.88
CA ALA A 13 -27.62 0.11 6.12
C ALA A 13 -29.09 0.33 6.49
N LEU A 14 -29.37 1.33 7.35
CA LEU A 14 -30.74 1.67 7.75
C LEU A 14 -31.56 2.16 6.55
N ARG A 15 -31.03 3.10 5.75
CA ARG A 15 -31.72 3.59 4.55
C ARG A 15 -31.98 2.49 3.51
N LEU A 16 -31.03 1.57 3.35
CA LEU A 16 -31.24 0.40 2.49
C LEU A 16 -32.39 -0.48 3.02
N GLY A 17 -32.46 -0.70 4.33
CA GLY A 17 -33.55 -1.43 4.98
C GLY A 17 -34.92 -0.75 4.79
N ASP A 18 -34.97 0.57 4.93
CA ASP A 18 -36.19 1.37 4.70
C ASP A 18 -36.66 1.23 3.24
N ASN A 19 -35.75 1.38 2.27
CA ASN A 19 -36.07 1.26 0.84
C ASN A 19 -36.54 -0.16 0.46
N VAL A 20 -35.96 -1.20 1.04
CA VAL A 20 -36.40 -2.61 0.84
C VAL A 20 -37.80 -2.83 1.38
N THR A 21 -38.14 -2.20 2.52
CA THR A 21 -39.47 -2.25 3.10
C THR A 21 -40.50 -1.57 2.18
N GLU A 22 -40.20 -0.36 1.71
CA GLU A 22 -41.06 0.38 0.76
C GLU A 22 -41.27 -0.37 -0.56
N LEU A 23 -40.22 -1.02 -1.08
CA LEU A 23 -40.32 -1.88 -2.26
C LEU A 23 -41.25 -3.07 -2.01
N THR A 24 -41.14 -3.72 -0.85
CA THR A 24 -41.99 -4.86 -0.48
C THR A 24 -43.46 -4.44 -0.43
N GLU A 25 -43.76 -3.33 0.24
CA GLU A 25 -45.12 -2.77 0.30
C GLU A 25 -45.67 -2.41 -1.09
N SER A 26 -44.82 -1.86 -1.96
CA SER A 26 -45.19 -1.51 -3.34
C SER A 26 -45.51 -2.75 -4.19
N VAL A 27 -44.74 -3.82 -4.05
CA VAL A 27 -44.97 -5.11 -4.71
C VAL A 27 -46.28 -5.74 -4.22
N ASP A 28 -46.52 -5.74 -2.92
CA ASP A 28 -47.76 -6.28 -2.33
C ASP A 28 -49.00 -5.49 -2.79
N ALA A 29 -48.90 -4.17 -2.87
CA ALA A 29 -49.96 -3.33 -3.40
C ALA A 29 -50.28 -3.64 -4.88
N LEU A 30 -49.23 -3.85 -5.69
CA LEU A 30 -49.38 -4.21 -7.10
C LEU A 30 -50.05 -5.59 -7.25
N ASN A 31 -49.61 -6.59 -6.50
CA ASN A 31 -50.21 -7.92 -6.47
C ASN A 31 -51.69 -7.86 -6.08
N GLY A 32 -52.02 -7.09 -5.04
CA GLY A 32 -53.40 -6.91 -4.60
C GLY A 32 -54.31 -6.24 -5.64
N LEU A 33 -53.77 -5.33 -6.48
CA LEU A 33 -54.50 -4.74 -7.60
C LEU A 33 -54.68 -5.74 -8.75
N GLN A 34 -53.67 -6.54 -9.07
CA GLN A 34 -53.74 -7.59 -10.08
C GLN A 34 -54.84 -8.62 -9.73
N ASP A 35 -54.88 -9.09 -8.48
CA ASP A 35 -55.93 -10.00 -8.00
C ASP A 35 -57.34 -9.41 -8.11
N ARG A 36 -57.48 -8.09 -7.93
CA ARG A 36 -58.77 -7.38 -8.09
C ARG A 36 -59.17 -7.28 -9.55
N LEU A 37 -58.21 -7.03 -10.45
CA LEU A 37 -58.44 -7.00 -11.89
C LEU A 37 -58.93 -8.37 -12.39
N GLU A 38 -58.22 -9.45 -12.04
CA GLU A 38 -58.57 -10.82 -12.44
C GLU A 38 -59.97 -11.24 -11.94
N ARG A 39 -60.35 -10.81 -10.72
CA ARG A 39 -61.70 -11.05 -10.19
C ARG A 39 -62.76 -10.27 -10.98
N LEU A 40 -62.48 -9.03 -11.35
CA LEU A 40 -63.41 -8.20 -12.10
C LEU A 40 -63.61 -8.71 -13.54
N GLU A 41 -62.55 -9.21 -14.16
CA GLU A 41 -62.59 -9.85 -15.48
C GLU A 41 -63.44 -11.12 -15.46
N ARG A 42 -63.20 -12.01 -14.48
CA ARG A 42 -64.04 -13.21 -14.25
C ARG A 42 -65.52 -12.85 -14.07
N ASN A 43 -65.83 -11.89 -13.21
CA ASN A 43 -67.20 -11.43 -12.99
C ASN A 43 -67.85 -10.89 -14.27
N SER A 44 -67.08 -10.18 -15.10
CA SER A 44 -67.59 -9.62 -16.37
C SER A 44 -67.88 -10.72 -17.39
N ALA A 45 -67.02 -11.74 -17.47
CA ALA A 45 -67.24 -12.92 -18.31
C ALA A 45 -68.50 -13.71 -17.87
N GLU A 46 -68.73 -13.87 -16.57
CA GLU A 46 -69.95 -14.51 -16.05
C GLU A 46 -71.22 -13.73 -16.41
N ILE A 47 -71.20 -12.40 -16.31
CA ILE A 47 -72.34 -11.55 -16.68
C ILE A 47 -72.65 -11.71 -18.17
N LEU A 48 -71.64 -11.71 -19.03
CA LEU A 48 -71.79 -11.93 -20.47
C LEU A 48 -72.40 -13.30 -20.78
N GLY A 49 -71.93 -14.37 -20.11
CA GLY A 49 -72.46 -15.73 -20.29
C GLY A 49 -73.93 -15.89 -19.88
N ARG A 50 -74.42 -15.08 -18.94
CA ARG A 50 -75.81 -15.12 -18.44
C ARG A 50 -76.80 -14.24 -19.23
N ALA A 51 -76.34 -13.40 -20.16
CA ALA A 51 -77.14 -12.33 -20.77
C ALA A 51 -78.05 -12.76 -21.95
N LEU A 52 -78.36 -14.05 -22.12
CA LEU A 52 -79.27 -14.54 -23.17
C LEU A 52 -80.75 -14.30 -22.77
N GLY A 53 -81.39 -13.25 -23.30
CA GLY A 53 -82.85 -12.98 -23.19
C GLY A 53 -83.24 -11.55 -22.74
N ASP A 54 -84.50 -11.35 -22.34
CA ASP A 54 -85.18 -10.06 -21.94
C ASP A 54 -84.50 -9.24 -20.82
N LYS A 55 -83.35 -9.69 -20.31
CA LYS A 55 -82.53 -9.02 -19.28
C LYS A 55 -81.36 -8.21 -19.84
N ALA A 56 -81.26 -8.06 -21.16
CA ALA A 56 -80.14 -7.40 -21.86
C ALA A 56 -79.82 -5.99 -21.36
N ALA A 57 -80.84 -5.17 -21.05
CA ALA A 57 -80.63 -3.80 -20.57
C ALA A 57 -79.93 -3.75 -19.19
N ARG A 58 -80.26 -4.67 -18.27
CA ARG A 58 -79.60 -4.76 -16.96
C ARG A 58 -78.17 -5.27 -17.08
N ALA A 59 -77.92 -6.24 -17.95
CA ALA A 59 -76.57 -6.73 -18.24
C ALA A 59 -75.68 -5.61 -18.81
N ASN A 60 -76.19 -4.81 -19.75
CA ASN A 60 -75.44 -3.69 -20.33
C ASN A 60 -75.05 -2.62 -19.28
N SER A 61 -75.95 -2.29 -18.35
CA SER A 61 -75.65 -1.34 -17.26
C SER A 61 -74.55 -1.86 -16.32
N LEU A 62 -74.58 -3.16 -15.98
CA LEU A 62 -73.54 -3.80 -15.17
C LEU A 62 -72.20 -3.85 -15.90
N LEU A 63 -72.19 -4.13 -17.20
CA LEU A 63 -70.97 -4.13 -18.01
C LEU A 63 -70.36 -2.74 -18.13
N LEU A 64 -71.17 -1.70 -18.30
CA LEU A 64 -70.69 -0.32 -18.31
C LEU A 64 -70.04 0.05 -16.97
N THR A 65 -70.66 -0.34 -15.87
CA THR A 65 -70.13 -0.14 -14.50
C THR A 65 -68.81 -0.89 -14.31
N ASN A 66 -68.72 -2.14 -14.75
CA ASN A 66 -67.49 -2.93 -14.69
C ASN A 66 -66.39 -2.33 -15.57
N ARG A 67 -66.72 -1.79 -16.75
CA ARG A 67 -65.76 -1.10 -17.62
C ARG A 67 -65.14 0.12 -16.93
N HIS A 68 -65.94 0.93 -16.24
CA HIS A 68 -65.40 2.05 -15.45
C HIS A 68 -64.52 1.59 -14.30
N LYS A 69 -64.90 0.51 -13.60
CA LYS A 69 -64.07 -0.08 -12.54
C LYS A 69 -62.75 -0.64 -13.08
N LEU A 70 -62.79 -1.28 -14.25
CA LEU A 70 -61.64 -1.85 -14.93
C LEU A 70 -60.66 -0.74 -15.35
N ASN A 71 -61.14 0.32 -15.99
CA ASN A 71 -60.29 1.48 -16.33
C ASN A 71 -59.65 2.12 -15.08
N ARG A 72 -60.39 2.22 -13.97
CA ARG A 72 -59.84 2.73 -12.70
C ARG A 72 -58.76 1.81 -12.12
N LEU A 73 -58.98 0.49 -12.15
CA LEU A 73 -58.00 -0.49 -11.68
C LEU A 73 -56.75 -0.50 -12.56
N GLN A 74 -56.89 -0.41 -13.89
CA GLN A 74 -55.77 -0.32 -14.81
C GLN A 74 -54.93 0.93 -14.57
N ASN A 75 -55.57 2.09 -14.36
CA ASN A 75 -54.85 3.32 -14.00
C ASN A 75 -54.15 3.18 -12.64
N ALA A 76 -54.80 2.55 -11.65
CA ALA A 76 -54.17 2.29 -10.35
C ALA A 76 -52.98 1.32 -10.47
N MET A 77 -53.08 0.29 -11.31
CA MET A 77 -51.96 -0.64 -11.58
C MET A 77 -50.80 0.06 -12.25
N ALA A 78 -51.03 0.89 -13.27
CA ALA A 78 -49.97 1.66 -13.92
C ALA A 78 -49.24 2.57 -12.93
N GLN A 79 -49.99 3.22 -12.03
CA GLN A 79 -49.40 4.05 -10.97
C GLN A 79 -48.61 3.21 -9.95
N ALA A 80 -49.11 2.04 -9.56
CA ALA A 80 -48.42 1.12 -8.65
C ALA A 80 -47.15 0.52 -9.28
N GLN A 81 -47.18 0.20 -10.58
CA GLN A 81 -46.00 -0.25 -11.34
C GLN A 81 -44.90 0.81 -11.32
N LYS A 82 -45.24 2.07 -11.61
CA LYS A 82 -44.31 3.19 -11.53
C LYS A 82 -43.73 3.38 -10.12
N GLY A 83 -44.57 3.20 -9.08
CA GLY A 83 -44.12 3.22 -7.68
C GLY A 83 -43.11 2.10 -7.39
N CYS A 84 -43.39 0.88 -7.84
CA CYS A 84 -42.49 -0.26 -7.69
C CYS A 84 -41.16 -0.06 -8.44
N GLU A 85 -41.18 0.49 -9.66
CA GLU A 85 -39.97 0.82 -10.41
C GLU A 85 -39.13 1.86 -9.67
N SER A 86 -39.75 2.93 -9.17
CA SER A 86 -39.06 3.98 -8.40
C SER A 86 -38.45 3.41 -7.11
N ALA A 87 -39.16 2.53 -6.41
CA ALA A 87 -38.66 1.87 -5.21
C ALA A 87 -37.50 0.91 -5.51
N ARG A 88 -37.51 0.21 -6.66
CA ARG A 88 -36.38 -0.63 -7.10
C ARG A 88 -35.14 0.21 -7.38
N GLU A 89 -35.27 1.31 -8.12
CA GLU A 89 -34.16 2.22 -8.40
C GLU A 89 -33.56 2.78 -7.09
N ALA A 90 -34.39 3.11 -6.11
CA ALA A 90 -33.94 3.57 -4.79
C ALA A 90 -33.16 2.49 -4.02
N VAL A 91 -33.62 1.22 -4.06
CA VAL A 91 -32.88 0.09 -3.46
C VAL A 91 -31.55 -0.13 -4.17
N GLU A 92 -31.52 -0.14 -5.51
CA GLU A 92 -30.30 -0.35 -6.29
C GLU A 92 -29.26 0.75 -6.03
N SER A 93 -29.69 2.01 -6.06
CA SER A 93 -28.84 3.16 -5.76
C SER A 93 -28.25 3.07 -4.36
N GLU A 94 -29.07 2.77 -3.36
CA GLU A 94 -28.61 2.75 -1.97
C GLU A 94 -27.77 1.50 -1.65
N ALA A 95 -28.04 0.37 -2.31
CA ALA A 95 -27.19 -0.82 -2.25
C ALA A 95 -25.79 -0.53 -2.82
N ALA A 96 -25.69 0.18 -3.96
CA ALA A 96 -24.41 0.57 -4.53
C ALA A 96 -23.61 1.48 -3.58
N LEU A 97 -24.26 2.47 -2.96
CA LEU A 97 -23.64 3.35 -1.97
C LEU A 97 -23.18 2.58 -0.74
N PHE A 98 -23.99 1.65 -0.23
CA PHE A 98 -23.64 0.80 0.90
C PHE A 98 -22.39 -0.04 0.60
N GLN A 99 -22.32 -0.68 -0.56
CA GLN A 99 -21.15 -1.46 -0.99
C GLN A 99 -19.88 -0.60 -1.11
N GLU A 100 -20.00 0.62 -1.64
CA GLU A 100 -18.86 1.55 -1.72
C GLU A 100 -18.32 1.92 -0.33
N ILE A 101 -19.22 2.25 0.62
CA ILE A 101 -18.85 2.59 2.00
C ILE A 101 -18.20 1.39 2.70
N LEU A 102 -18.78 0.19 2.55
CA LEU A 102 -18.25 -1.04 3.13
C LEU A 102 -16.85 -1.34 2.58
N GLY A 103 -16.64 -1.24 1.27
CA GLY A 103 -15.33 -1.45 0.64
C GLY A 103 -14.27 -0.43 1.10
N ARG A 104 -14.66 0.83 1.34
CA ARG A 104 -13.76 1.83 1.96
C ARG A 104 -13.40 1.47 3.39
N GLN A 105 -14.35 0.98 4.19
CA GLN A 105 -14.11 0.60 5.58
C GLN A 105 -13.23 -0.64 5.68
N ALA A 106 -13.47 -1.66 4.86
CA ALA A 106 -12.62 -2.86 4.78
C ALA A 106 -11.17 -2.51 4.46
N ARG A 107 -10.92 -1.62 3.47
CA ARG A 107 -9.57 -1.13 3.15
C ARG A 107 -8.90 -0.41 4.32
N ARG A 108 -9.65 0.35 5.12
CA ARG A 108 -9.12 1.04 6.30
C ARG A 108 -8.75 0.07 7.41
N THR A 109 -9.60 -0.92 7.68
CA THR A 109 -9.32 -1.95 8.68
C THR A 109 -8.09 -2.77 8.28
N ALA A 110 -8.01 -3.21 7.01
CA ALA A 110 -6.84 -3.92 6.51
C ALA A 110 -5.54 -3.09 6.62
N ALA A 111 -5.60 -1.78 6.36
CA ALA A 111 -4.45 -0.90 6.55
C ALA A 111 -4.04 -0.75 8.03
N ALA A 112 -5.01 -0.70 8.95
CA ALA A 112 -4.74 -0.63 10.38
C ALA A 112 -4.14 -1.94 10.93
N ASP A 113 -4.62 -3.10 10.47
CA ASP A 113 -4.09 -4.40 10.85
C ASP A 113 -2.64 -4.59 10.36
N LEU A 114 -2.34 -4.11 9.15
CA LEU A 114 -0.98 -4.10 8.61
C LEU A 114 -0.04 -3.21 9.45
N ASP A 115 -0.52 -2.04 9.87
CA ASP A 115 0.25 -1.11 10.71
C ASP A 115 0.54 -1.70 12.10
N ASP A 116 -0.43 -2.38 12.72
CA ASP A 116 -0.21 -3.06 14.01
C ASP A 116 0.76 -4.25 13.88
N SER A 117 0.65 -5.02 12.79
CA SER A 117 1.59 -6.11 12.49
C SER A 117 3.03 -5.58 12.31
N LEU A 118 3.21 -4.52 11.51
CA LEU A 118 4.51 -3.89 11.29
C LEU A 118 5.09 -3.32 12.58
N ARG A 119 4.25 -2.72 13.44
CA ARG A 119 4.64 -2.24 14.77
C ARG A 119 5.11 -3.38 15.66
N GLN A 120 4.40 -4.52 15.71
CA GLN A 120 4.82 -5.68 16.49
C GLN A 120 6.15 -6.26 16.00
N MET A 121 6.32 -6.40 14.69
CA MET A 121 7.58 -6.85 14.09
C MET A 121 8.73 -5.88 14.42
N THR A 122 8.47 -4.58 14.39
CA THR A 122 9.43 -3.53 14.78
C THR A 122 9.84 -3.64 16.24
N LEU A 123 8.92 -3.91 17.15
CA LEU A 123 9.24 -4.14 18.57
C LEU A 123 10.09 -5.40 18.78
N ILE A 124 9.80 -6.48 18.05
CA ILE A 124 10.60 -7.72 18.12
C ILE A 124 12.02 -7.47 17.61
N ALA A 125 12.16 -6.84 16.44
CA ALA A 125 13.46 -6.48 15.88
C ALA A 125 14.23 -5.53 16.80
N PHE A 126 13.56 -4.51 17.35
CA PHE A 126 14.14 -3.59 18.31
C PHE A 126 14.66 -4.33 19.56
N ARG A 127 13.88 -5.27 20.10
CA ARG A 127 14.31 -6.09 21.24
C ARG A 127 15.58 -6.88 20.93
N ARG A 128 15.64 -7.56 19.77
CA ARG A 128 16.83 -8.31 19.33
C ARG A 128 18.05 -7.40 19.21
N CYS A 129 17.88 -6.23 18.60
CA CYS A 129 18.93 -5.23 18.48
C CYS A 129 19.46 -4.78 19.85
N MET A 130 18.56 -4.50 20.80
CA MET A 130 18.94 -4.10 22.15
C MET A 130 19.63 -5.22 22.93
N GLU A 131 19.10 -6.44 22.86
CA GLU A 131 19.70 -7.62 23.51
C GLU A 131 21.12 -7.88 22.97
N GLY A 132 21.30 -7.87 21.65
CA GLY A 132 22.62 -8.06 21.03
C GLY A 132 23.60 -6.91 21.31
N LEU A 133 23.14 -5.65 21.39
CA LEU A 133 24.00 -4.54 21.82
C LEU A 133 24.48 -4.70 23.26
N ILE A 134 23.58 -5.09 24.16
CA ILE A 134 23.92 -5.32 25.57
C ILE A 134 24.96 -6.45 25.66
N GLU A 135 24.77 -7.53 24.92
CA GLU A 135 25.72 -8.64 24.85
C GLU A 135 27.10 -8.18 24.37
N GLN A 136 27.19 -7.43 23.26
CA GLN A 136 28.47 -6.89 22.77
C GLN A 136 29.15 -5.98 23.81
N CYS A 137 28.39 -5.11 24.48
CA CYS A 137 28.91 -4.25 25.55
C CYS A 137 29.45 -5.05 26.75
N LEU A 138 28.77 -6.13 27.13
CA LEU A 138 29.17 -6.99 28.25
C LEU A 138 30.41 -7.83 27.93
N GLU A 139 30.50 -8.36 26.70
CA GLU A 139 31.61 -9.23 26.28
C GLU A 139 32.91 -8.47 26.06
N ARG A 140 32.83 -7.27 25.50
CA ARG A 140 34.02 -6.52 25.02
C ARG A 140 34.46 -5.41 25.97
N GLY A 141 33.61 -5.04 26.92
CA GLY A 141 33.86 -3.97 27.89
C GLY A 141 33.77 -2.57 27.27
N THR A 142 33.47 -1.57 28.10
CA THR A 142 33.43 -0.16 27.69
C THR A 142 34.82 0.47 27.76
N GLY A 143 35.80 -0.09 27.04
CA GLY A 143 37.14 0.47 27.01
C GLY A 143 37.09 1.98 26.71
N ASP A 144 37.85 2.77 27.46
CA ASP A 144 37.92 4.21 27.20
C ASP A 144 38.35 4.42 25.74
N PRO A 145 37.71 5.34 25.01
CA PRO A 145 38.09 5.62 23.65
C PRO A 145 39.57 6.05 23.64
N PRO A 146 40.41 5.49 22.75
CA PRO A 146 41.78 5.97 22.62
C PRO A 146 41.76 7.47 22.29
N GLU A 147 42.68 8.24 22.90
CA GLU A 147 42.88 9.65 22.56
C GLU A 147 43.23 9.77 21.07
N THR A 148 42.60 10.73 20.38
CA THR A 148 42.62 10.79 18.91
C THR A 148 43.28 12.06 18.41
N ASP A 149 44.29 11.90 17.53
CA ASP A 149 44.84 12.99 16.71
C ASP A 149 44.08 13.19 15.37
N PHE A 150 42.96 12.49 15.16
CA PHE A 150 42.21 12.57 13.91
C PHE A 150 41.51 13.93 13.79
N VAL A 151 41.89 14.70 12.78
CA VAL A 151 41.20 15.92 12.38
C VAL A 151 40.16 15.56 11.34
N LEU A 152 38.88 15.64 11.72
CA LEU A 152 37.76 15.47 10.79
C LEU A 152 37.93 16.45 9.61
N PRO A 153 37.90 15.99 8.35
CA PRO A 153 37.91 16.89 7.20
C PRO A 153 36.77 17.92 7.32
N GLU A 154 37.02 19.17 6.93
CA GLU A 154 36.05 20.27 7.04
C GLU A 154 34.72 19.96 6.32
N GLU A 155 34.80 19.11 5.30
CA GLU A 155 33.70 18.70 4.43
C GLU A 155 32.95 17.45 4.91
N SER A 156 33.34 16.85 6.04
CA SER A 156 32.66 15.68 6.61
C SER A 156 31.66 16.09 7.71
N HIS A 157 30.56 15.35 7.84
CA HIS A 157 29.69 15.47 9.02
C HIS A 157 30.26 14.69 10.21
N GLY A 158 30.06 15.21 11.43
CA GLY A 158 30.13 14.36 12.62
C GLY A 158 28.99 13.33 12.61
N TYR A 159 29.10 12.25 13.40
CA TYR A 159 28.09 11.17 13.43
C TYR A 159 26.67 11.72 13.62
N ILE A 160 25.81 11.57 12.60
CA ILE A 160 24.38 11.93 12.66
C ILE A 160 23.59 10.67 13.02
N PRO A 161 22.90 10.62 14.16
CA PRO A 161 22.09 9.46 14.49
C PRO A 161 20.85 9.39 13.59
N PHE A 162 20.73 8.34 12.79
CA PHE A 162 19.45 7.95 12.21
C PHE A 162 18.62 7.27 13.30
N GLY A 163 17.38 7.74 13.51
CA GLY A 163 16.52 7.20 14.56
C GLY A 163 16.27 5.71 14.34
N LEU A 164 16.50 4.88 15.36
CA LEU A 164 16.43 3.42 15.23
C LEU A 164 15.06 2.94 14.74
N GLU A 165 13.97 3.57 15.19
CA GLU A 165 12.61 3.25 14.70
C GLU A 165 12.47 3.49 13.19
N ASN A 166 12.97 4.63 12.69
CA ASN A 166 12.95 4.95 11.26
C ASN A 166 13.84 3.99 10.46
N PHE A 167 14.96 3.56 11.05
CA PHE A 167 15.83 2.55 10.46
C PHE A 167 15.10 1.22 10.28
N LEU A 168 14.51 0.69 11.36
CA LEU A 168 13.80 -0.58 11.33
C LEU A 168 12.56 -0.53 10.43
N ASP A 169 11.76 0.55 10.47
CA ASP A 169 10.64 0.75 9.53
C ASP A 169 11.13 0.74 8.07
N THR A 170 12.27 1.37 7.79
CA THR A 170 12.86 1.34 6.45
C THR A 170 13.27 -0.08 6.04
N LEU A 171 13.87 -0.86 6.94
CA LEU A 171 14.23 -2.26 6.66
C LEU A 171 12.99 -3.13 6.39
N PHE A 172 11.88 -2.95 7.13
CA PHE A 172 10.64 -3.70 6.86
C PHE A 172 10.02 -3.34 5.51
N ARG A 173 10.05 -2.06 5.15
CA ARG A 173 9.57 -1.63 3.82
C ARG A 173 10.43 -2.21 2.72
N LEU A 174 11.75 -2.28 2.91
CA LEU A 174 12.64 -2.93 1.96
C LEU A 174 12.35 -4.42 1.84
N ASP A 175 12.18 -5.12 2.97
CA ASP A 175 11.84 -6.54 3.00
C ASP A 175 10.56 -6.85 2.19
N ASP A 176 9.51 -6.03 2.33
CA ASP A 176 8.30 -6.13 1.51
C ASP A 176 8.57 -5.87 0.01
N LEU A 177 9.34 -4.82 -0.30
CA LEU A 177 9.70 -4.50 -1.68
C LEU A 177 10.48 -5.62 -2.36
N LEU A 178 11.47 -6.19 -1.68
CA LEU A 178 12.32 -7.27 -2.18
C LEU A 178 11.53 -8.54 -2.46
N THR A 179 10.51 -8.82 -1.64
CA THR A 179 9.61 -9.98 -1.82
C THR A 179 8.86 -9.93 -3.15
N GLY A 180 8.44 -8.74 -3.56
CA GLY A 180 7.72 -8.53 -4.82
C GLY A 180 8.63 -8.28 -6.02
N ASP A 181 9.95 -8.30 -5.84
CA ASP A 181 10.89 -7.84 -6.85
C ASP A 181 11.49 -9.02 -7.65
N PRO A 182 11.25 -9.09 -8.97
CA PRO A 182 11.78 -10.18 -9.79
C PRO A 182 13.32 -10.23 -9.83
N ASP A 183 14.03 -9.12 -9.61
CA ASP A 183 15.50 -9.10 -9.58
C ASP A 183 16.07 -9.83 -8.35
N PHE A 184 15.21 -10.10 -7.36
CA PHE A 184 15.54 -10.75 -6.10
C PHE A 184 14.78 -12.07 -5.88
N ALA A 185 14.08 -12.58 -6.89
CA ALA A 185 13.31 -13.81 -6.78
C ALA A 185 14.19 -15.00 -6.32
N SER A 186 13.62 -15.86 -5.47
CA SER A 186 14.19 -17.13 -5.05
C SER A 186 13.13 -18.23 -5.15
N GLU A 187 13.55 -19.47 -5.44
CA GLU A 187 12.66 -20.63 -5.49
C GLU A 187 12.31 -21.16 -4.09
N THR A 188 13.22 -20.95 -3.13
CA THR A 188 13.15 -21.54 -1.78
C THR A 188 12.87 -20.51 -0.69
N ASP A 189 13.30 -19.28 -0.91
CA ASP A 189 13.25 -18.21 0.07
C ASP A 189 12.32 -17.09 -0.40
N ARG A 190 11.99 -16.18 0.53
CA ARG A 190 11.17 -15.00 0.23
C ARG A 190 11.77 -14.11 -0.85
N TYR A 191 13.10 -14.01 -0.84
CA TYR A 191 13.97 -13.46 -1.87
C TYR A 191 15.38 -14.03 -1.67
N ARG A 192 16.22 -14.01 -2.72
CA ARG A 192 17.62 -14.48 -2.63
C ARG A 192 18.40 -13.67 -1.59
N PRO A 193 19.43 -14.26 -0.93
CA PRO A 193 20.28 -13.50 -0.02
C PRO A 193 20.88 -12.24 -0.67
N LEU A 194 21.03 -11.19 0.14
CA LEU A 194 21.51 -9.87 -0.27
C LEU A 194 22.91 -9.57 0.24
N SER A 195 23.66 -8.81 -0.54
CA SER A 195 24.85 -8.08 -0.07
C SER A 195 24.51 -6.64 0.35
N PHE A 196 24.64 -6.33 1.64
CA PHE A 196 24.35 -5.02 2.24
C PHE A 196 25.61 -4.17 2.44
N LEU A 197 25.53 -2.88 2.15
CA LEU A 197 26.59 -1.88 2.37
C LEU A 197 26.09 -0.65 3.14
N GLU A 198 26.79 -0.25 4.21
CA GLU A 198 26.63 1.07 4.85
C GLU A 198 27.78 2.02 4.47
N VAL A 199 27.42 3.17 3.87
CA VAL A 199 28.38 4.22 3.46
C VAL A 199 28.50 5.26 4.56
N GLY A 200 29.72 5.49 5.06
CA GLY A 200 29.96 6.39 6.19
C GLY A 200 29.42 5.80 7.49
N CYS A 201 29.79 4.55 7.77
CA CYS A 201 29.20 3.77 8.86
C CYS A 201 29.65 4.23 10.26
N GLY A 202 30.67 5.09 10.37
CA GLY A 202 31.38 5.35 11.61
C GLY A 202 31.82 4.03 12.26
N PRO A 203 31.41 3.74 13.51
CA PRO A 203 31.72 2.47 14.17
C PRO A 203 30.85 1.29 13.71
N GLY A 204 29.93 1.47 12.76
CA GLY A 204 29.09 0.38 12.25
C GLY A 204 27.85 0.08 13.10
N LYS A 205 27.34 1.06 13.85
CA LYS A 205 26.16 0.83 14.71
C LYS A 205 24.94 0.39 13.91
N ASN A 206 24.60 1.07 12.81
CA ASN A 206 23.41 0.69 12.03
C ASN A 206 23.65 -0.62 11.27
N LEU A 207 24.87 -0.88 10.80
CA LEU A 207 25.27 -2.17 10.26
C LEU A 207 24.99 -3.31 11.25
N LEU A 208 25.43 -3.17 12.51
CA LEU A 208 25.12 -4.15 13.57
C LEU A 208 23.61 -4.25 13.82
N MET A 209 22.88 -3.13 13.81
CA MET A 209 21.42 -3.16 13.96
C MET A 209 20.75 -3.91 12.81
N ALA A 210 21.23 -3.74 11.58
CA ALA A 210 20.70 -4.46 10.43
C ALA A 210 20.90 -5.98 10.60
N GLN A 211 22.11 -6.39 10.98
CA GLN A 211 22.45 -7.79 11.29
C GLN A 211 21.54 -8.36 12.39
N LEU A 212 21.48 -7.70 13.55
CA LEU A 212 20.75 -8.19 14.73
C LEU A 212 19.23 -8.18 14.54
N SER A 213 18.70 -7.27 13.72
CA SER A 213 17.26 -7.18 13.49
C SER A 213 16.69 -8.48 12.90
N GLY A 214 17.47 -9.15 12.04
CA GLY A 214 17.03 -10.31 11.26
C GLY A 214 15.85 -10.00 10.34
N ILE A 215 15.66 -8.73 9.95
CA ILE A 215 14.59 -8.31 9.06
C ILE A 215 14.93 -8.69 7.62
N LEU A 216 16.16 -8.40 7.20
CA LEU A 216 16.63 -8.68 5.86
C LEU A 216 17.38 -10.01 5.79
N ASN A 217 17.13 -10.78 4.72
CA ASN A 217 17.91 -11.96 4.37
C ASN A 217 19.22 -11.54 3.68
N CYS A 218 20.26 -11.22 4.44
CA CYS A 218 21.57 -10.88 3.90
C CYS A 218 22.59 -11.97 4.21
N ASP A 219 23.39 -12.36 3.22
CA ASP A 219 24.55 -13.24 3.41
C ASP A 219 25.82 -12.46 3.75
N ARG A 220 25.85 -11.18 3.38
CA ARG A 220 26.98 -10.29 3.57
C ARG A 220 26.52 -8.92 4.08
N TYR A 221 27.26 -8.44 5.07
CA TYR A 221 27.18 -7.07 5.57
C TYR A 221 28.56 -6.43 5.44
N ALA A 222 28.59 -5.21 4.93
CA ALA A 222 29.80 -4.41 4.84
C ALA A 222 29.51 -2.96 5.25
N GLY A 223 30.49 -2.31 5.84
CA GLY A 223 30.45 -0.89 6.14
C GLY A 223 31.82 -0.27 5.96
N PHE A 224 31.86 0.99 5.55
CA PHE A 224 33.12 1.72 5.56
C PHE A 224 32.96 3.17 6.00
N ASP A 225 34.07 3.70 6.50
CA ASP A 225 34.22 5.10 6.86
C ASP A 225 35.62 5.58 6.47
N LEU A 226 35.77 6.88 6.25
CA LEU A 226 37.08 7.50 6.00
C LEU A 226 37.91 7.56 7.30
N ASN A 227 37.24 7.63 8.46
CA ASN A 227 37.89 7.67 9.75
C ASN A 227 38.28 6.26 10.23
N GLU A 228 39.56 5.93 10.07
CA GLU A 228 40.15 4.65 10.51
C GLU A 228 39.88 4.33 11.99
N GLN A 229 39.85 5.33 12.87
CA GLN A 229 39.61 5.09 14.29
C GLN A 229 38.17 4.68 14.56
N GLN A 230 37.20 5.19 13.79
CA GLN A 230 35.81 4.79 13.92
C GLN A 230 35.63 3.34 13.42
N VAL A 231 36.25 3.00 12.30
CA VAL A 231 36.31 1.62 11.80
C VAL A 231 36.92 0.69 12.85
N GLN A 232 38.06 1.07 13.43
CA GLN A 232 38.72 0.26 14.45
C GLN A 232 37.87 0.10 15.72
N ARG A 233 37.18 1.15 16.17
CA ARG A 233 36.21 1.08 17.27
C ARG A 233 35.08 0.10 17.00
N GLY A 234 34.59 0.03 15.76
CA GLY A 234 33.58 -0.94 15.36
C GLY A 234 34.10 -2.38 15.38
N ARG A 235 35.31 -2.62 14.88
CA ARG A 235 35.95 -3.94 14.91
C ARG A 235 36.18 -4.43 16.34
N ASP A 236 36.76 -3.59 17.18
CA ASP A 236 37.14 -3.96 18.54
C ASP A 236 35.92 -3.99 19.47
N GLY A 237 35.09 -2.95 19.41
CA GLY A 237 33.99 -2.72 20.36
C GLY A 237 32.65 -3.35 19.95
N LEU A 238 32.38 -3.50 18.65
CA LEU A 238 31.12 -4.10 18.15
C LEU A 238 31.32 -5.47 17.50
N GLY A 239 32.57 -5.92 17.33
CA GLY A 239 32.87 -7.22 16.76
C GLY A 239 32.74 -7.34 15.25
N LEU A 240 32.66 -6.20 14.56
CA LEU A 240 32.51 -6.12 13.11
C LEU A 240 33.87 -6.20 12.40
N THR A 241 34.67 -7.21 12.74
CA THR A 241 36.09 -7.32 12.34
C THR A 241 36.28 -7.34 10.83
N ASP A 242 35.49 -8.17 10.14
CA ASP A 242 35.62 -8.43 8.70
C ASP A 242 34.63 -7.59 7.88
N GLU A 243 33.61 -7.04 8.54
CA GLU A 243 32.55 -6.27 7.91
C GLU A 243 32.93 -4.80 7.71
N LEU A 244 33.82 -4.26 8.55
CA LEU A 244 34.22 -2.86 8.46
C LEU A 244 35.57 -2.69 7.75
N PHE A 245 35.69 -1.64 6.93
CA PHE A 245 36.95 -1.25 6.30
C PHE A 245 37.08 0.27 6.15
N VAL A 246 38.30 0.74 5.92
CA VAL A 246 38.59 2.17 5.68
C VAL A 246 38.57 2.43 4.19
N ALA A 247 37.80 3.40 3.73
CA ALA A 247 37.76 3.79 2.31
C ALA A 247 37.23 5.21 2.10
N ASP A 248 37.62 5.80 0.96
CA ASP A 248 37.00 7.03 0.45
C ASP A 248 35.73 6.68 -0.34
N ALA A 249 34.60 7.26 0.05
CA ALA A 249 33.31 7.04 -0.59
C ALA A 249 33.29 7.43 -2.09
N LEU A 250 34.17 8.34 -2.53
CA LEU A 250 34.27 8.73 -3.94
C LEU A 250 35.02 7.68 -4.79
N GLU A 251 35.78 6.78 -4.18
CA GLU A 251 36.61 5.80 -4.88
C GLU A 251 36.03 4.38 -4.86
N VAL A 252 35.18 4.05 -3.88
CA VAL A 252 34.58 2.73 -3.70
C VAL A 252 33.80 2.26 -4.93
N ASP A 253 33.91 0.95 -5.21
CA ASP A 253 33.04 0.23 -6.15
C ASP A 253 31.78 -0.27 -5.43
N TYR A 254 30.63 0.20 -5.89
CA TYR A 254 29.31 -0.13 -5.34
C TYR A 254 28.63 -1.30 -6.07
N GLY A 255 29.19 -1.78 -7.18
CA GLY A 255 28.62 -2.86 -7.99
C GLY A 255 28.34 -4.17 -7.26
N PRO A 256 29.19 -4.62 -6.31
CA PRO A 256 29.00 -5.87 -5.59
C PRO A 256 27.82 -5.90 -4.60
N TYR A 257 27.11 -4.78 -4.39
CA TYR A 257 26.10 -4.66 -3.35
C TYR A 257 24.70 -4.53 -3.92
N ASP A 258 23.78 -5.27 -3.31
CA ASP A 258 22.37 -5.28 -3.67
C ASP A 258 21.59 -4.14 -3.00
N LEU A 259 22.03 -3.77 -1.80
CA LEU A 259 21.40 -2.76 -0.97
C LEU A 259 22.47 -1.87 -0.35
N ILE A 260 22.37 -0.58 -0.64
CA ILE A 260 23.30 0.45 -0.16
C ILE A 260 22.52 1.39 0.75
N PHE A 261 22.99 1.60 1.97
CA PHE A 261 22.49 2.61 2.90
C PHE A 261 23.50 3.77 2.98
N SER A 262 23.07 4.97 2.60
CA SER A 262 23.91 6.17 2.63
C SER A 262 23.19 7.28 3.38
N TYR A 263 23.66 7.59 4.60
CA TYR A 263 23.09 8.63 5.43
C TYR A 263 23.99 9.86 5.49
N ARG A 264 24.15 10.50 4.31
CA ARG A 264 24.89 11.77 4.08
C ARG A 264 26.24 11.84 4.81
N PRO A 265 27.23 11.05 4.37
CA PRO A 265 28.58 11.13 4.92
C PRO A 265 29.28 12.48 4.63
N ILE A 266 28.84 13.19 3.58
CA ILE A 266 29.49 14.42 3.10
C ILE A 266 28.60 15.65 3.36
N ARG A 267 29.21 16.70 3.92
CA ARG A 267 28.52 17.94 4.26
C ARG A 267 28.30 18.84 3.05
N THR A 268 29.31 18.97 2.20
CA THR A 268 29.30 19.82 1.00
C THR A 268 28.28 19.28 -0.02
N PRO A 269 27.33 20.10 -0.48
CA PRO A 269 26.35 19.65 -1.48
C PRO A 269 26.99 19.11 -2.77
N ASP A 270 28.05 19.77 -3.27
CA ASP A 270 28.70 19.37 -4.52
C ASP A 270 29.38 18.00 -4.42
N LEU A 271 30.08 17.74 -3.32
CA LEU A 271 30.73 16.45 -3.08
C LEU A 271 29.69 15.36 -2.75
N GLN A 272 28.59 15.69 -2.06
CA GLN A 272 27.47 14.77 -1.84
C GLN A 272 26.82 14.36 -3.17
N GLN A 273 26.61 15.30 -4.10
CA GLN A 273 26.12 14.99 -5.44
C GLN A 273 27.11 14.14 -6.25
N GLN A 274 28.42 14.38 -6.11
CA GLN A 274 29.44 13.53 -6.73
C GLN A 274 29.41 12.10 -6.18
N LEU A 275 29.27 11.94 -4.87
CA LEU A 275 29.09 10.63 -4.25
C LEU A 275 27.84 9.92 -4.76
N GLU A 276 26.70 10.61 -4.79
CA GLU A 276 25.45 10.02 -5.32
C GLU A 276 25.59 9.62 -6.78
N ALA A 277 26.23 10.45 -7.62
CA ALA A 277 26.51 10.11 -9.00
C ALA A 277 27.40 8.88 -9.12
N ARG A 278 28.45 8.77 -8.29
CA ARG A 278 29.36 7.62 -8.23
C ARG A 278 28.65 6.33 -7.82
N ILE A 279 27.80 6.39 -6.80
CA ILE A 279 26.97 5.25 -6.37
C ILE A 279 26.09 4.80 -7.54
N VAL A 280 25.38 5.73 -8.18
CA VAL A 280 24.47 5.43 -9.30
C VAL A 280 25.23 4.86 -10.50
N GLU A 281 26.41 5.38 -10.80
CA GLU A 281 27.23 4.91 -11.92
C GLU A 281 27.66 3.45 -11.75
N THR A 282 28.09 3.08 -10.54
CA THR A 282 28.75 1.78 -10.29
C THR A 282 27.81 0.72 -9.73
N MET A 283 26.69 1.08 -9.10
CA MET A 283 25.74 0.10 -8.57
C MET A 283 25.07 -0.70 -9.69
N THR A 284 24.85 -2.00 -9.43
CA THR A 284 24.24 -2.91 -10.40
C THR A 284 22.78 -2.54 -10.69
N PRO A 285 22.30 -2.60 -11.95
CA PRO A 285 20.88 -2.47 -12.25
C PRO A 285 20.04 -3.44 -11.42
N GLY A 286 18.94 -2.96 -10.84
CA GLY A 286 18.13 -3.73 -9.90
C GLY A 286 18.42 -3.43 -8.43
N ALA A 287 19.65 -3.00 -8.10
CA ALA A 287 20.03 -2.72 -6.72
C ALA A 287 19.27 -1.52 -6.11
N TYR A 288 19.17 -1.52 -4.79
CA TYR A 288 18.49 -0.52 -3.98
C TYR A 288 19.46 0.42 -3.28
N LEU A 289 19.09 1.70 -3.22
CA LEU A 289 19.76 2.74 -2.44
C LEU A 289 18.77 3.36 -1.46
N VAL A 290 19.11 3.33 -0.17
CA VAL A 290 18.44 4.08 0.88
C VAL A 290 19.25 5.34 1.17
N ALA A 291 18.68 6.50 0.83
CA ALA A 291 19.33 7.78 0.98
C ALA A 291 18.39 8.79 1.65
N PRO A 292 18.33 8.84 3.00
CA PRO A 292 17.40 9.71 3.71
C PRO A 292 17.60 11.22 3.54
N LEU A 293 18.76 11.62 3.03
CA LEU A 293 19.17 13.01 2.85
C LEU A 293 19.85 13.16 1.47
N ASP A 294 19.18 12.70 0.42
CA ASP A 294 19.67 12.85 -0.96
C ASP A 294 19.60 14.30 -1.45
N GLU A 295 20.57 14.70 -2.28
CA GLU A 295 20.65 16.05 -2.86
C GLU A 295 20.45 16.05 -4.39
N GLY A 296 20.83 14.97 -5.08
CA GLY A 296 20.87 14.88 -6.53
C GLY A 296 20.14 13.69 -7.16
N LEU A 297 19.71 12.70 -6.37
CA LEU A 297 19.13 11.45 -6.89
C LEU A 297 17.86 11.64 -7.74
N ALA A 298 17.04 12.64 -7.44
CA ALA A 298 15.84 12.94 -8.22
C ALA A 298 16.14 13.32 -9.69
N GLY A 299 17.32 13.89 -9.96
CA GLY A 299 17.77 14.24 -11.30
C GLY A 299 18.41 13.08 -12.08
N GLN A 300 18.74 11.98 -11.40
CA GLN A 300 19.43 10.84 -12.00
C GLN A 300 18.44 9.96 -12.78
N ARG A 301 18.52 10.00 -14.12
CA ARG A 301 17.64 9.21 -15.03
C ARG A 301 17.65 7.71 -14.75
N LEU A 302 18.76 7.25 -14.20
CA LEU A 302 19.09 5.88 -13.89
C LEU A 302 18.49 5.40 -12.56
N MET A 303 17.93 6.31 -11.77
CA MET A 303 17.31 6.02 -10.49
C MET A 303 15.80 6.21 -10.54
N ARG A 304 15.09 5.35 -9.82
CA ARG A 304 13.66 5.47 -9.59
C ARG A 304 13.37 5.47 -8.11
N ARG A 305 12.80 6.55 -7.61
CA ARG A 305 12.20 6.55 -6.28
C ARG A 305 11.02 5.59 -6.25
N ILE A 306 10.97 4.73 -5.23
CA ILE A 306 9.87 3.80 -5.05
C ILE A 306 8.67 4.52 -4.43
N ALA A 307 7.51 4.38 -5.07
CA ALA A 307 6.27 5.00 -4.61
C ALA A 307 5.91 4.53 -3.19
N GLY A 308 5.40 5.43 -2.35
CA GLY A 308 5.07 5.12 -0.96
C GLY A 308 6.28 5.06 -0.01
N THR A 309 7.50 5.23 -0.51
CA THR A 309 8.71 5.34 0.32
C THR A 309 9.26 6.76 0.33
N ARG A 310 9.86 7.17 1.44
CA ARG A 310 10.47 8.50 1.54
C ARG A 310 11.87 8.56 0.91
N PHE A 311 12.65 7.50 1.04
CA PHE A 311 14.10 7.57 0.82
C PHE A 311 14.67 6.36 0.08
N VAL A 312 13.81 5.53 -0.51
CA VAL A 312 14.21 4.29 -1.19
C VAL A 312 14.20 4.51 -2.69
N TRP A 313 15.32 4.19 -3.31
CA TRP A 313 15.58 4.32 -4.73
C TRP A 313 16.00 2.97 -5.30
N LYS A 314 15.58 2.67 -6.53
CA LYS A 314 16.01 1.49 -7.28
C LYS A 314 16.74 1.89 -8.54
N ARG A 315 17.87 1.24 -8.80
CA ARG A 315 18.66 1.41 -10.03
C ARG A 315 17.97 0.74 -11.21
N ARG A 316 17.79 1.46 -12.32
CA ARG A 316 17.25 0.93 -13.58
C ARG A 316 18.35 0.35 -14.48
N ALA A 317 18.00 -0.52 -15.42
CA ALA A 317 18.89 -0.75 -16.55
C ALA A 317 19.10 0.56 -17.34
N ALA A 318 20.30 0.76 -17.88
CA ALA A 318 20.51 1.83 -18.85
C ALA A 318 19.59 1.58 -20.06
N PRO A 319 18.99 2.62 -20.65
CA PRO A 319 18.24 2.44 -21.89
C PRO A 319 19.18 1.88 -22.96
N VAL A 320 18.76 0.79 -23.61
CA VAL A 320 19.46 0.24 -24.77
C VAL A 320 19.53 1.36 -25.81
N GLN A 321 20.73 1.86 -26.11
CA GLN A 321 20.88 2.81 -27.21
C GLN A 321 20.47 2.08 -28.49
N PRO A 322 19.58 2.63 -29.33
CA PRO A 322 19.32 2.05 -30.63
C PRO A 322 20.65 1.95 -31.37
N GLU A 323 21.00 0.76 -31.85
CA GLU A 323 22.18 0.56 -32.69
C GLU A 323 22.13 1.62 -33.79
N ALA A 324 23.19 2.43 -33.88
CA ALA A 324 23.29 3.40 -34.95
C ALA A 324 23.26 2.60 -36.26
N GLU A 325 22.24 2.82 -37.08
CA GLU A 325 22.14 2.24 -38.41
C GLU A 325 23.48 2.46 -39.11
N GLU A 326 24.20 1.37 -39.38
CA GLU A 326 25.44 1.44 -40.14
C GLU A 326 25.13 2.16 -41.45
N PRO A 327 25.90 3.21 -41.81
CA PRO A 327 25.67 3.92 -43.05
C PRO A 327 25.77 2.93 -44.21
N ASP A 328 24.64 2.74 -44.88
CA ASP A 328 24.48 1.90 -46.06
C ASP A 328 25.58 2.26 -47.06
N SER A 329 26.59 1.40 -47.19
CA SER A 329 27.76 1.63 -48.03
C SER A 329 27.40 1.23 -49.46
N GLY A 330 26.61 2.09 -50.09
CA GLY A 330 26.30 2.08 -51.53
C GLY A 330 27.39 2.74 -52.37
#